data_AF-A0A7S2K200-F1
#
_entry.id   AF-A0A7S2K200-F1
#
_cell.length_a   1.000
_cell.length_b   1.000
_cell.length_c   1.000
_cell.angle_alpha   90.00
_cell.angle_beta   90.00
_cell.angle_gamma   90.00
#
_symmetry.space_group_name_H-M   'P 1'
#
loop_
_entity.id
_entity.type
_entity.pdbx_description
1 polymer ?
#
loop_
_entity_poly.entity_id
_entity_poly.type
_entity_poly.pdbx_seq_one_letter_code
_entity_poly.pdbx_strand_id
1 'polypeptide(L)'
;EETVSEAATAPPATLAELGTFTVTLNKAAMAKLGVRISAKPFQAVPLHVVGVQCGGLVSEWNGANPTRMVEVGDDIISVNGVEASCEDLYKELAQVGEISFVVKKRSPRRSD
;
A
#
# COMPACT_ATOMS: atom_id res chain seq x y z
N GLU A 1 14.95 -7.03 27.37
CA GLU A 1 13.65 -6.40 27.07
C GLU A 1 13.92 -5.50 25.89
N GLU A 2 13.57 -5.85 24.66
CA GLU A 2 12.20 -5.89 24.16
C GLU A 2 11.88 -7.18 23.41
N THR A 3 10.73 -7.74 23.76
CA THR A 3 10.12 -8.92 23.16
C THR A 3 9.11 -8.41 22.14
N VAL A 4 9.32 -8.66 20.85
CA VAL A 4 8.23 -8.66 19.87
C VAL A 4 8.43 -9.84 18.92
N SER A 5 7.74 -10.93 19.25
CA SER A 5 7.27 -11.92 18.29
C SER A 5 6.39 -11.23 17.25
N GLU A 6 6.61 -11.47 15.95
CA GLU A 6 5.61 -12.07 15.06
C GLU A 6 6.18 -12.25 13.64
N ALA A 7 5.85 -13.37 13.02
CA ALA A 7 6.42 -13.86 11.77
C ALA A 7 5.65 -13.37 10.55
N ALA A 8 6.34 -12.82 9.54
CA ALA A 8 6.14 -13.07 8.12
C ALA A 8 7.21 -12.32 7.30
N THR A 9 7.62 -12.93 6.19
CA THR A 9 8.82 -12.61 5.40
C THR A 9 8.76 -11.23 4.71
N ALA A 10 9.81 -10.40 4.82
CA ALA A 10 10.12 -9.32 3.86
C ALA A 10 11.51 -8.66 4.12
N PRO A 11 12.55 -8.98 3.33
CA PRO A 11 13.71 -8.10 3.12
C PRO A 11 13.57 -7.27 1.82
N PRO A 12 14.25 -6.12 1.62
CA PRO A 12 15.05 -5.34 2.55
C PRO A 12 14.52 -3.90 2.76
N ALA A 13 14.74 -3.39 3.96
CA ALA A 13 14.42 -2.04 4.40
C ALA A 13 15.35 -0.94 3.82
N THR A 14 15.72 -1.01 2.54
CA THR A 14 16.65 -0.06 1.90
C THR A 14 15.94 1.03 1.09
N LEU A 15 14.64 0.89 0.79
CA LEU A 15 13.88 1.87 0.00
C LEU A 15 13.04 2.86 0.84
N ALA A 16 13.20 2.84 2.16
CA ALA A 16 12.50 3.76 3.07
C ALA A 16 13.06 5.20 3.04
N GLU A 17 14.25 5.42 2.46
CA GLU A 17 14.91 6.73 2.44
C GLU A 17 14.32 7.72 1.41
N LEU A 18 13.40 7.30 0.54
CA LEU A 18 12.83 8.13 -0.54
C LEU A 18 11.34 8.49 -0.37
N GLY A 19 10.77 8.31 0.83
CA GLY A 19 9.34 8.55 1.06
C GLY A 19 8.42 7.48 0.44
N THR A 20 8.97 6.30 0.14
CA THR A 20 8.24 5.10 -0.27
C THR A 20 8.27 4.06 0.84
N PHE A 21 7.18 3.33 1.04
CA PHE A 21 7.11 2.22 1.99
C PHE A 21 6.29 1.07 1.42
N THR A 22 6.62 -0.13 1.89
CA THR A 22 5.89 -1.35 1.53
C THR A 22 4.80 -1.62 2.55
N VAL A 23 3.62 -1.95 2.06
CA VAL A 23 2.44 -2.32 2.83
C VAL A 23 2.10 -3.76 2.50
N THR A 24 2.04 -4.62 3.51
CA THR A 24 1.69 -6.03 3.33
C THR A 24 0.37 -6.28 4.05
N LEU A 25 -0.65 -6.66 3.29
CA LEU A 25 -2.00 -6.92 3.79
C LEU A 25 -2.39 -8.36 3.50
N ASN A 26 -2.98 -9.01 4.50
CA ASN A 26 -3.57 -10.32 4.31
C ASN A 26 -5.05 -10.17 3.96
N LYS A 27 -5.37 -10.32 2.68
CA LYS A 27 -6.75 -10.25 2.21
C LYS A 27 -7.41 -11.62 2.30
N ALA A 28 -8.22 -11.81 3.35
CA ALA A 28 -9.10 -12.97 3.46
C ALA A 28 -10.16 -12.99 2.34
N ALA A 29 -10.68 -14.18 2.02
CA ALA A 29 -11.63 -14.37 0.91
C ALA A 29 -12.91 -13.50 0.98
N MET A 30 -13.30 -13.05 2.18
CA MET A 30 -14.44 -12.16 2.40
C MET A 30 -14.04 -10.72 2.79
N ALA A 31 -12.73 -10.45 2.95
CA ALA A 31 -12.25 -9.14 3.35
C ALA A 31 -12.03 -8.24 2.13
N LYS A 32 -12.54 -7.01 2.22
CA LYS A 32 -12.22 -5.96 1.26
C LYS A 32 -11.02 -5.19 1.80
N LEU A 33 -10.06 -4.86 0.93
CA LEU A 33 -8.94 -3.98 1.28
C LEU A 33 -9.42 -2.66 1.91
N GLY A 34 -10.62 -2.22 1.52
CA GLY A 34 -11.18 -0.94 1.94
C GLY A 34 -10.39 0.22 1.38
N VAL A 35 -9.73 0.06 0.22
CA VAL A 35 -9.06 1.14 -0.48
C VAL A 35 -9.72 1.34 -1.83
N ARG A 36 -9.92 2.61 -2.18
CA ARG A 36 -10.40 3.04 -3.49
C ARG A 36 -9.21 3.58 -4.25
N ILE A 37 -8.95 2.94 -5.39
CA ILE A 37 -7.78 3.21 -6.22
C ILE A 37 -8.30 3.64 -7.59
N SER A 38 -7.68 4.67 -8.16
CA SER A 38 -7.99 5.15 -9.49
C SER A 38 -6.83 4.81 -10.41
N ALA A 39 -7.14 4.01 -11.44
CA ALA A 39 -6.21 3.71 -12.51
C ALA A 39 -6.10 4.90 -13.47
N LYS A 40 -4.87 5.37 -13.74
CA LYS A 40 -4.60 6.44 -14.70
C LYS A 40 -3.62 5.91 -15.77
N PRO A 41 -4.12 5.37 -16.89
CA PRO A 41 -3.27 4.74 -17.91
C PRO A 41 -2.29 5.71 -18.59
N PHE A 42 -2.51 7.02 -18.44
CA PHE A 42 -1.66 8.08 -19.02
C PHE A 42 -0.60 8.63 -18.06
N GLN A 43 -0.44 8.08 -16.85
CA GLN A 43 0.54 8.53 -15.86
C GLN A 43 1.66 7.51 -15.62
N ALA A 44 2.84 8.01 -15.24
CA ALA A 44 3.98 7.20 -14.82
C ALA A 44 3.69 6.39 -13.55
N VAL A 45 2.72 6.84 -12.73
CA VAL A 45 2.16 6.06 -11.63
C VAL A 45 0.77 5.57 -12.07
N PRO A 46 0.59 4.25 -12.29
CA PRO A 46 -0.64 3.72 -12.84
C PRO A 46 -1.80 3.72 -11.83
N LEU A 47 -1.52 3.71 -10.52
CA LEU A 47 -2.53 3.58 -9.47
C LEU A 47 -2.40 4.69 -8.42
N HIS A 48 -3.49 5.44 -8.24
CA HIS A 48 -3.57 6.51 -7.26
C HIS A 48 -4.62 6.21 -6.19
N VAL A 49 -4.28 6.38 -4.92
CA VAL A 49 -5.23 6.20 -3.81
C VAL A 49 -6.19 7.39 -3.78
N VAL A 50 -7.45 7.15 -4.10
CA VAL A 50 -8.50 8.18 -4.14
C VAL A 50 -9.43 8.13 -2.92
N GLY A 51 -9.33 7.09 -2.10
CA GLY A 51 -10.16 6.92 -0.92
C GLY A 51 -9.68 5.76 -0.06
N VAL A 52 -9.77 5.90 1.26
CA VAL A 52 -9.61 4.80 2.20
C VAL A 52 -10.92 4.68 2.98
N GLN A 53 -11.53 3.51 2.95
CA GLN A 53 -12.73 3.16 3.73
C GLN A 53 -12.31 2.72 5.13
N CYS A 54 -12.94 3.31 6.14
CA CYS A 54 -12.80 2.88 7.52
C CYS A 54 -13.31 1.43 7.70
N GLY A 55 -12.54 0.62 8.43
CA GLY A 55 -12.86 -0.79 8.66
C GLY A 55 -12.36 -1.76 7.58
N GLY A 56 -11.58 -1.29 6.61
CA GLY A 56 -10.82 -2.17 5.70
C GLY A 56 -9.45 -2.55 6.26
N LEU A 57 -8.78 -3.49 5.58
CA LEU A 57 -7.42 -3.93 5.91
C LEU A 57 -6.41 -2.78 5.93
N VAL A 58 -6.57 -1.79 5.04
CA VAL A 58 -5.74 -0.59 5.03
C VAL A 58 -5.93 0.23 6.31
N SER A 59 -7.15 0.30 6.83
CA SER A 59 -7.44 1.01 8.09
C SER A 59 -6.77 0.32 9.28
N GLU A 60 -6.74 -1.01 9.30
CA GLU A 60 -6.07 -1.81 10.33
C GLU A 60 -4.55 -1.63 10.27
N TRP A 61 -3.98 -1.68 9.05
CA TRP A 61 -2.57 -1.38 8.82
C TRP A 61 -2.19 0.02 9.30
N ASN A 62 -3.01 1.03 9.00
CA ASN A 62 -2.78 2.41 9.45
C ASN A 62 -2.78 2.52 10.97
N GLY A 63 -3.64 1.76 11.66
CA GLY A 63 -3.67 1.69 13.13
C GLY A 63 -2.42 1.03 13.71
N ALA A 64 -1.90 -0.01 13.06
CA ALA A 64 -0.65 -0.67 13.45
C ALA A 64 0.61 0.16 13.09
N ASN A 65 0.53 0.98 12.03
CA ASN A 65 1.65 1.73 11.46
C ASN A 65 1.33 3.22 11.33
N PRO A 66 1.29 3.99 12.43
CA PRO A 66 0.97 5.41 12.38
C PRO A 66 1.99 6.25 11.58
N THR A 67 3.24 5.78 11.44
CA THR A 67 4.28 6.45 10.64
C THR A 67 4.23 6.09 9.15
N ARG A 68 3.52 5.02 8.79
CA ARG A 68 3.40 4.48 7.42
C ARG A 68 1.94 4.26 7.07
N MET A 69 1.10 5.22 7.47
CA MET A 69 -0.31 5.20 7.15
C MET A 69 -0.51 5.49 5.66
N VAL A 70 -1.34 4.69 5.01
CA VAL A 70 -1.81 4.92 3.64
C VAL A 70 -2.96 5.92 3.69
N GLU A 71 -2.82 7.01 2.95
CA GLU A 71 -3.79 8.09 2.88
C GLU A 71 -4.19 8.39 1.44
N VAL A 72 -5.28 9.15 1.31
CA VAL A 72 -5.74 9.60 -0.01
C VAL A 72 -4.72 10.58 -0.57
N GLY A 73 -4.32 10.38 -1.83
CA GLY A 73 -3.25 11.15 -2.46
C GLY A 73 -1.93 10.38 -2.58
N ASP A 74 -1.83 9.22 -1.94
CA ASP A 74 -0.69 8.32 -2.10
C ASP A 74 -0.70 7.61 -3.46
N ASP A 75 0.50 7.32 -3.95
CA ASP A 75 0.74 6.75 -5.27
C ASP A 75 1.24 5.30 -5.12
N ILE A 76 0.54 4.32 -5.70
CA ILE A 76 0.98 2.92 -5.68
C ILE A 76 1.84 2.68 -6.91
N ILE A 77 3.12 2.42 -6.67
CA ILE A 77 4.12 2.23 -7.74
C ILE A 77 4.37 0.76 -8.06
N SER A 78 4.10 -0.15 -7.12
CA SER A 78 4.27 -1.58 -7.33
C SER A 78 3.31 -2.37 -6.43
N VAL A 79 2.80 -3.50 -6.90
CA VAL A 79 2.01 -4.46 -6.12
C VAL A 79 2.69 -5.82 -6.29
N ASN A 80 3.15 -6.42 -5.21
CA ASN A 80 3.74 -7.76 -5.17
C ASN A 80 4.99 -7.91 -6.06
N GLY A 81 5.71 -6.81 -6.30
CA GLY A 81 6.82 -6.74 -7.24
C GLY A 81 6.40 -6.55 -8.71
N VAL A 82 5.10 -6.50 -8.99
CA VAL A 82 4.56 -6.13 -10.29
C VAL A 82 4.44 -4.60 -10.36
N GLU A 83 4.98 -4.01 -11.42
CA GLU A 83 4.92 -2.58 -11.75
C GLU A 83 4.39 -2.38 -13.18
N ALA A 84 3.56 -3.33 -13.64
CA ALA A 84 3.03 -3.40 -14.99
C ALA A 84 1.82 -2.44 -15.17
N SER A 85 0.92 -2.79 -16.09
CA SER A 85 -0.30 -2.04 -16.38
C SER A 85 -1.23 -1.93 -15.17
N CYS A 86 -2.01 -0.86 -15.12
CA CYS A 86 -3.03 -0.64 -14.07
C CYS A 86 -3.98 -1.84 -13.90
N GLU A 87 -4.28 -2.55 -14.98
CA GLU A 87 -5.11 -3.76 -14.96
C GLU A 87 -4.46 -4.93 -14.21
N ASP A 88 -3.17 -5.19 -14.43
CA ASP A 88 -2.42 -6.24 -13.72
C ASP A 88 -2.30 -5.91 -12.23
N LEU A 89 -1.97 -4.66 -11.90
CA LEU A 89 -1.90 -4.22 -10.52
C LEU A 89 -3.27 -4.33 -9.82
N TYR A 90 -4.34 -3.94 -10.52
CA TYR A 90 -5.70 -4.08 -10.00
C TYR A 90 -6.07 -5.55 -9.80
N LYS A 91 -5.64 -6.44 -10.70
CA LYS A 91 -5.86 -7.88 -10.61
C LYS A 91 -5.13 -8.48 -9.41
N GLU A 92 -3.89 -8.07 -9.15
CA GLU A 92 -3.12 -8.46 -7.96
C GLU A 92 -3.79 -7.98 -6.67
N LEU A 93 -4.24 -6.73 -6.61
CA LEU A 93 -5.02 -6.20 -5.49
C LEU A 93 -6.39 -6.91 -5.33
N ALA A 94 -6.95 -7.40 -6.44
CA ALA A 94 -8.19 -8.17 -6.45
C ALA A 94 -7.99 -9.63 -6.04
N GLN A 95 -6.75 -10.17 -6.04
CA GLN A 95 -6.48 -11.52 -5.54
C GLN A 95 -6.80 -11.67 -4.06
N VAL A 96 -6.89 -12.91 -3.59
CA VAL A 96 -7.13 -13.28 -2.19
C VAL A 96 -5.85 -13.91 -1.67
N GLY A 97 -5.39 -13.50 -0.49
CA GLY A 97 -4.13 -13.95 0.10
C GLY A 97 -3.28 -12.80 0.61
N GLU A 98 -1.98 -13.06 0.76
CA GLU A 98 -1.01 -12.04 1.13
C GLU A 98 -0.70 -11.15 -0.08
N ILE A 99 -1.01 -9.86 0.05
CA ILE A 99 -0.76 -8.84 -0.98
C ILE A 99 0.21 -7.84 -0.40
N SER A 100 1.39 -7.73 -0.98
CA SER A 100 2.34 -6.66 -0.69
C SER A 100 2.22 -5.57 -1.76
N PHE A 101 2.35 -4.29 -1.42
CA PHE A 101 2.43 -3.21 -2.41
C PHE A 101 3.26 -2.05 -1.90
N VAL A 102 3.95 -1.37 -2.80
CA VAL A 102 4.81 -0.23 -2.52
C VAL A 102 4.04 1.04 -2.78
N VAL A 103 3.88 1.81 -1.71
CA VAL A 103 3.23 3.11 -1.72
C VAL A 103 4.29 4.20 -1.66
N LYS A 104 4.14 5.20 -2.51
CA LYS A 104 4.91 6.43 -2.51
C LYS A 104 4.09 7.53 -1.87
N LYS A 105 4.55 8.00 -0.71
CA LYS A 105 4.02 9.23 -0.12
C LYS A 105 4.44 10.39 -0.98
N ARG A 106 3.46 11.18 -1.40
CA ARG A 106 3.74 12.53 -1.86
C ARG A 106 4.14 13.32 -0.63
N SER A 107 5.44 13.50 -0.42
CA SER A 107 5.98 14.26 0.71
C SER A 107 5.17 15.54 0.90
N PRO A 108 4.83 15.92 2.14
CA PRO A 108 4.11 17.16 2.36
C PRO A 108 4.94 18.26 1.71
N ARG A 109 4.36 18.93 0.72
CA ARG A 109 4.87 20.25 0.36
C ARG A 109 4.85 21.00 1.68
N ARG A 110 6.04 21.36 2.18
CA ARG A 110 6.20 22.40 3.19
C ARG A 110 5.30 23.53 2.72
N SER A 111 4.16 23.70 3.37
CA SER A 111 3.38 24.90 3.23
C SER A 111 4.21 25.94 3.96
N ASP A 112 4.72 26.89 3.19
CA ASP A 112 5.18 28.19 3.68
C ASP A 112 4.01 28.91 4.37
#